data_AF-A0A7W6XJ72-F1
#
_entry.id   AF-A0A7W6XJ72-F1
#
_cell.length_a   1.000
_cell.length_b   1.000
_cell.length_c   1.000
_cell.angle_alpha   90.00
_cell.angle_beta   90.00
_cell.angle_gamma   90.00
#
_symmetry.space_group_name_H-M   'P 1'
#
loop_
_entity.id
_entity.type
_entity.pdbx_description
1 polymer ?
#
loop_
_entity_poly.entity_id
_entity_poly.type
_entity_poly.pdbx_seq_one_letter_code
_entity_poly.pdbx_strand_id
1 'polypeptide(L)'
;MSLTSLPRFSTDLRQIDVSFNRLTKLPDILPATLGSPNVSHNQRTNLPALPAVLAYLNANDNRLASLPDALPPALQFLDVSYNELPNLPEGLPAMLCTLAVRGNQLTSLPENLLTQLSAGPS
;
A
#
# COMPACT_ATOMS: atom_id res chain seq x y z
N MET A 1 19.25 11.12 -10.76
CA MET A 1 18.57 12.14 -9.92
C MET A 1 17.43 11.44 -9.19
N SER A 2 17.21 11.70 -7.90
CA SER A 2 16.11 11.09 -7.14
C SER A 2 15.11 12.17 -6.72
N LEU A 3 13.82 11.91 -6.89
CA LEU A 3 12.74 12.80 -6.48
C LEU A 3 12.60 12.80 -4.96
N THR A 4 12.36 13.98 -4.37
CA THR A 4 12.10 14.15 -2.94
C THR A 4 10.63 14.49 -2.65
N SER A 5 9.88 14.93 -3.66
CA SER A 5 8.45 15.29 -3.58
C SER A 5 7.77 15.10 -4.93
N LEU A 6 6.45 14.91 -4.92
CA LEU A 6 5.63 14.79 -6.13
C LEU A 6 4.72 16.01 -6.33
N PRO A 7 4.45 16.42 -7.58
CA PRO A 7 3.45 17.44 -7.87
C PRO A 7 2.02 16.90 -7.70
N ARG A 8 1.02 17.75 -7.93
CA ARG A 8 -0.36 17.30 -8.09
C ARG A 8 -0.48 16.44 -9.36
N PHE A 9 -1.24 15.36 -9.25
CA PHE A 9 -1.49 14.45 -10.36
C PHE A 9 -2.67 14.91 -11.22
N SER A 10 -2.71 14.43 -12.47
CA SER A 10 -3.91 14.49 -13.29
C SER A 10 -5.01 13.59 -12.69
N THR A 11 -6.27 13.99 -12.86
CA THR A 11 -7.44 13.24 -12.37
C THR A 11 -7.64 11.89 -13.07
N ASP A 12 -7.07 11.73 -14.25
CA ASP A 12 -7.25 10.55 -15.10
C ASP A 12 -6.08 9.55 -14.98
N LEU A 13 -5.13 9.81 -14.08
CA LEU A 13 -3.95 8.99 -13.88
C LEU A 13 -4.34 7.62 -13.27
N ARG A 14 -4.12 6.55 -14.02
CA ARG A 14 -4.46 5.18 -13.62
C ARG A 14 -3.32 4.37 -13.03
N GLN A 15 -2.09 4.70 -13.41
CA GLN A 15 -0.89 4.00 -12.98
C GLN A 15 0.22 5.02 -12.74
N ILE A 16 1.06 4.75 -11.76
CA ILE A 16 2.24 5.56 -11.49
C ILE A 16 3.35 4.69 -10.92
N ASP A 17 4.56 4.89 -11.43
CA ASP A 17 5.77 4.34 -10.83
C ASP A 17 6.69 5.49 -10.40
N VAL A 18 6.88 5.59 -9.09
CA VAL A 18 7.82 6.52 -8.45
C VAL A 18 8.79 5.75 -7.54
N SER A 19 9.03 4.49 -7.86
CA SER A 19 9.97 3.65 -7.13
C SER A 19 11.41 4.15 -7.24
N PHE A 20 12.27 3.74 -6.31
CA PHE A 20 13.70 4.10 -6.27
C PHE A 20 13.95 5.61 -6.22
N ASN A 21 13.12 6.31 -5.46
CA ASN A 21 13.27 7.74 -5.19
C ASN A 21 13.64 7.99 -3.72
N ARG A 22 13.58 9.26 -3.31
CA ARG A 22 13.82 9.68 -1.93
C ARG A 22 12.59 10.39 -1.38
N LEU A 23 11.41 9.94 -1.81
CA LEU A 23 10.15 10.49 -1.36
C LEU A 23 10.02 10.25 0.15
N THR A 24 9.65 11.33 0.83
CA THR A 24 9.31 11.29 2.25
C THR A 24 7.81 11.39 2.47
N LYS A 25 7.03 11.74 1.44
CA LYS A 25 5.58 11.88 1.48
C LYS A 25 5.00 11.68 0.07
N LEU A 26 3.82 11.07 -0.01
CA LEU A 26 2.96 11.15 -1.19
C LEU A 26 2.00 12.34 -1.03
N PRO A 27 1.39 12.83 -2.13
CA PRO A 27 0.32 13.80 -2.05
C PRO A 27 -0.87 13.25 -1.24
N ASP A 28 -1.49 14.10 -0.42
CA ASP A 28 -2.61 13.71 0.45
C ASP A 28 -3.84 13.20 -0.34
N ILE A 29 -3.98 13.65 -1.58
CA ILE A 29 -5.07 13.26 -2.48
C ILE A 29 -4.46 12.55 -3.69
N LEU A 30 -4.76 11.25 -3.79
CA LEU A 30 -4.49 10.46 -4.98
C LEU A 30 -5.68 10.54 -5.95
N PRO A 31 -5.45 10.45 -7.27
CA PRO A 31 -6.52 10.41 -8.25
C PRO A 31 -7.48 9.25 -7.98
N ALA A 32 -8.78 9.50 -8.06
CA ALA A 32 -9.80 8.48 -7.83
C ALA A 32 -9.76 7.34 -8.86
N THR A 33 -9.05 7.54 -9.98
CA THR A 33 -8.86 6.56 -11.07
C THR A 33 -7.59 5.71 -10.90
N LEU A 34 -6.76 5.99 -9.90
CA LEU A 34 -5.46 5.36 -9.71
C LEU A 34 -5.63 3.92 -9.21
N GLY A 35 -5.31 2.97 -10.08
CA GLY A 35 -5.50 1.52 -9.86
C GLY A 35 -4.24 0.79 -9.40
N SER A 36 -3.06 1.24 -9.83
CA SER A 36 -1.80 0.51 -9.62
C SER A 36 -0.60 1.43 -9.38
N PRO A 37 -0.45 2.01 -8.16
CA PRO A 37 0.76 2.73 -7.79
C PRO A 37 1.91 1.80 -7.34
N ASN A 38 3.12 2.11 -7.81
CA ASN A 38 4.38 1.62 -7.28
C ASN A 38 5.16 2.78 -6.63
N VAL A 39 5.33 2.69 -5.30
CA VAL A 39 6.01 3.70 -4.46
C VAL A 39 7.17 3.08 -3.68
N SER A 40 7.63 1.90 -4.10
CA SER A 40 8.69 1.14 -3.45
C SER A 40 10.06 1.83 -3.40
N HIS A 41 10.96 1.40 -2.52
CA HIS A 41 12.32 1.95 -2.41
C HIS A 41 12.34 3.47 -2.25
N ASN A 42 11.63 3.97 -1.22
CA ASN A 42 11.59 5.39 -0.82
C ASN A 42 11.96 5.54 0.67
N GLN A 43 12.02 6.76 1.20
CA GLN A 43 12.76 7.02 2.46
C GLN A 43 11.91 7.26 3.70
N ARG A 44 10.61 7.60 3.57
CA ARG A 44 9.69 7.75 4.71
C ARG A 44 8.22 7.99 4.31
N THR A 45 7.72 7.30 3.31
CA THR A 45 6.37 7.52 2.80
C THR A 45 5.32 7.09 3.82
N ASN A 46 4.48 8.00 4.32
CA ASN A 46 3.16 7.62 4.85
C ASN A 46 2.21 7.42 3.66
N LEU A 47 1.35 6.40 3.73
CA LEU A 47 0.31 6.25 2.71
C LEU A 47 -0.81 7.26 2.97
N PRO A 48 -1.25 8.02 1.96
CA PRO A 48 -2.44 8.85 2.04
C PRO A 48 -3.69 7.96 1.99
N ALA A 49 -4.87 8.58 2.02
CA ALA A 49 -6.10 7.87 1.70
C ALA A 49 -6.00 7.23 0.31
N LEU A 50 -6.23 5.92 0.25
CA LEU A 50 -6.11 5.15 -0.98
C LEU A 50 -7.44 5.18 -1.75
N PRO A 51 -7.42 5.34 -3.09
CA PRO A 51 -8.63 5.31 -3.91
C PRO A 51 -9.35 3.96 -3.80
N ALA A 52 -10.69 3.98 -3.76
CA ALA A 52 -11.50 2.75 -3.61
C ALA A 52 -11.31 1.73 -4.75
N VAL A 53 -10.91 2.19 -5.95
CA VAL A 53 -10.67 1.36 -7.13
C VAL A 53 -9.27 0.74 -7.18
N LEU A 54 -8.40 1.09 -6.22
CA LEU A 54 -7.01 0.65 -6.23
C LEU A 54 -6.95 -0.87 -6.04
N ALA A 55 -6.36 -1.56 -7.01
CA ALA A 55 -6.27 -3.01 -7.06
C ALA A 55 -4.86 -3.53 -6.71
N TYR A 56 -3.82 -2.73 -6.95
CA TYR A 56 -2.44 -3.12 -6.75
C TYR A 56 -1.67 -2.01 -6.04
N LEU A 57 -1.07 -2.29 -4.88
CA LEU A 57 -0.16 -1.37 -4.21
C LEU A 57 1.17 -2.06 -3.93
N ASN A 58 2.25 -1.51 -4.50
CA ASN A 58 3.60 -1.83 -4.06
C ASN A 58 4.20 -0.64 -3.29
N ALA A 59 4.45 -0.85 -2.00
CA ALA A 59 5.10 0.08 -1.09
C ALA A 59 6.25 -0.58 -0.30
N ASN A 60 6.88 -1.63 -0.86
CA ASN A 60 8.02 -2.30 -0.24
C ASN A 60 9.24 -1.37 -0.07
N ASP A 61 10.16 -1.73 0.82
CA ASP A 61 11.42 -1.00 1.04
C ASP A 61 11.18 0.49 1.30
N ASN A 62 10.36 0.76 2.30
CA ASN A 62 10.05 2.10 2.79
C ASN A 62 10.33 2.13 4.31
N ARG A 63 9.77 3.13 5.00
CA ARG A 63 9.80 3.22 6.47
C ARG A 63 8.39 3.47 7.02
N LEU A 64 7.40 2.76 6.46
CA LEU A 64 6.01 2.84 6.90
C LEU A 64 5.92 2.36 8.35
N ALA A 65 5.41 3.21 9.23
CA ALA A 65 5.13 2.87 10.62
C ALA A 65 3.67 2.43 10.84
N SER A 66 2.79 2.71 9.88
CA SER A 66 1.40 2.27 9.89
C SER A 66 0.84 2.16 8.47
N LEU A 67 -0.29 1.47 8.35
CA LEU A 67 -1.16 1.49 7.17
C LEU A 67 -2.46 2.25 7.50
N PRO A 68 -3.21 2.71 6.49
CA PRO A 68 -4.56 3.23 6.72
C PRO A 68 -5.46 2.16 7.34
N ASP A 69 -6.34 2.56 8.26
CA ASP A 69 -7.28 1.65 8.93
C ASP A 69 -8.21 0.92 7.95
N ALA A 70 -8.58 1.61 6.86
CA ALA A 70 -9.37 1.07 5.78
C ALA A 70 -8.55 1.00 4.49
N LEU A 71 -8.29 -0.22 4.04
CA LEU A 71 -7.71 -0.48 2.72
C LEU A 71 -8.82 -0.52 1.65
N PRO A 72 -8.51 -0.21 0.38
CA PRO A 72 -9.48 -0.23 -0.70
C PRO A 72 -10.16 -1.61 -0.84
N PRO A 73 -11.48 -1.67 -0.99
CA PRO A 73 -12.20 -2.94 -1.10
C PRO A 73 -11.83 -3.73 -2.36
N ALA A 74 -11.35 -3.06 -3.41
CA ALA A 74 -10.90 -3.66 -4.65
C ALA A 74 -9.43 -4.15 -4.62
N LEU A 75 -8.71 -3.95 -3.50
CA LEU A 75 -7.30 -4.29 -3.41
C LEU A 75 -7.09 -5.81 -3.49
N GLN A 76 -6.29 -6.23 -4.46
CA GLN A 76 -5.97 -7.64 -4.71
C GLN A 76 -4.52 -7.97 -4.35
N PHE A 77 -3.63 -6.99 -4.46
CA PHE A 77 -2.22 -7.14 -4.16
C PHE A 77 -1.73 -6.00 -3.27
N LEU A 78 -1.10 -6.37 -2.15
CA LEU A 78 -0.43 -5.45 -1.25
C LEU A 78 0.97 -5.98 -0.90
N ASP A 79 2.00 -5.24 -1.32
CA ASP A 79 3.36 -5.45 -0.83
C ASP A 79 3.80 -4.26 0.03
N VAL A 80 4.02 -4.54 1.31
CA VAL A 80 4.53 -3.61 2.32
C VAL A 80 5.73 -4.23 3.02
N SER A 81 6.43 -5.16 2.35
CA SER A 81 7.63 -5.79 2.88
C SER A 81 8.74 -4.77 3.13
N TYR A 82 9.63 -5.06 4.07
CA TYR A 82 10.76 -4.21 4.46
C TYR A 82 10.31 -2.79 4.83
N ASN A 83 9.43 -2.72 5.82
CA ASN A 83 8.92 -1.51 6.45
C ASN A 83 9.05 -1.64 7.98
N GLU A 84 8.45 -0.71 8.74
CA GLU A 84 8.52 -0.64 10.19
C GLU A 84 7.15 -0.91 10.85
N LEU A 85 6.25 -1.66 10.18
CA LEU A 85 4.89 -1.88 10.65
C LEU A 85 4.87 -2.75 11.92
N PRO A 86 4.29 -2.28 13.05
CA PRO A 86 4.15 -3.08 14.26
C PRO A 86 2.93 -4.00 14.22
N ASN A 87 1.91 -3.64 13.45
CA ASN A 87 0.68 -4.39 13.26
C ASN A 87 0.07 -4.14 11.87
N LEU A 88 -0.85 -5.01 11.47
CA LEU A 88 -1.69 -4.84 10.29
C LEU A 88 -3.08 -4.33 10.70
N PRO A 89 -3.85 -3.69 9.81
CA PRO A 89 -5.25 -3.36 10.07
C PRO A 89 -6.08 -4.65 10.25
N GLU A 90 -7.08 -4.61 11.14
CA GLU A 90 -7.94 -5.79 11.43
C GLU A 90 -8.83 -6.20 10.25
N GLY A 91 -9.21 -5.24 9.40
CA GLY A 91 -10.07 -5.44 8.24
C GLY A 91 -9.30 -5.39 6.93
N LEU A 92 -8.68 -6.51 6.54
CA LEU A 92 -8.12 -6.61 5.20
C LEU A 92 -9.22 -6.79 4.15
N PRO A 93 -9.02 -6.28 2.91
CA PRO A 93 -10.01 -6.38 1.84
C PRO A 93 -10.31 -7.83 1.48
N ALA A 94 -11.59 -8.16 1.28
CA ALA A 94 -12.02 -9.52 0.91
C ALA A 94 -11.47 -9.98 -0.45
N MET A 95 -11.08 -9.05 -1.32
CA MET A 95 -10.48 -9.33 -2.63
C MET A 95 -8.96 -9.55 -2.57
N LEU A 96 -8.34 -9.42 -1.39
CA LEU A 96 -6.88 -9.46 -1.26
C LEU A 96 -6.38 -10.90 -1.46
N CYS A 97 -5.72 -11.13 -2.59
CA CYS A 97 -5.15 -12.43 -2.94
C CYS A 97 -3.67 -12.56 -2.56
N THR A 98 -2.96 -11.44 -2.42
CA THR A 98 -1.53 -11.43 -2.11
C THR A 98 -1.22 -10.34 -1.10
N LEU A 99 -0.65 -10.78 0.02
CA LEU A 99 -0.16 -9.91 1.09
C LEU A 99 1.30 -10.26 1.38
N ALA A 100 2.20 -9.32 1.11
CA ALA A 100 3.61 -9.44 1.44
C ALA A 100 3.98 -8.45 2.55
N VAL A 101 4.36 -8.99 3.71
CA VAL A 101 4.62 -8.23 4.95
C VAL A 101 5.98 -8.58 5.57
N ARG A 102 6.84 -9.28 4.81
CA ARG A 102 8.15 -9.74 5.29
C ARG A 102 9.00 -8.56 5.74
N GLY A 103 9.80 -8.72 6.80
CA GLY A 103 10.75 -7.69 7.21
C GLY A 103 10.10 -6.45 7.82
N ASN A 104 8.91 -6.62 8.42
CA ASN A 104 8.28 -5.65 9.31
C ASN A 104 8.55 -5.99 10.78
N GLN A 105 7.94 -5.24 11.71
CA GLN A 105 8.03 -5.42 13.16
C GLN A 105 6.76 -6.08 13.73
N LEU A 106 6.07 -6.87 12.91
CA LEU A 106 4.81 -7.52 13.28
C LEU A 106 5.04 -8.54 14.42
N THR A 107 4.33 -8.35 15.53
CA THR A 107 4.32 -9.30 16.65
C THR A 107 3.17 -10.29 16.59
N SER A 108 2.13 -9.96 15.82
CA SER A 108 0.95 -10.78 15.61
C SER A 108 0.36 -10.51 14.22
N LEU A 109 -0.54 -11.39 13.79
CA LEU A 109 -1.34 -11.22 12.58
C LEU A 109 -2.82 -11.10 12.99
N PRO A 110 -3.66 -10.37 12.21
CA PRO A 110 -5.10 -10.32 12.46
C PRO A 110 -5.69 -11.74 12.40
N GLU A 111 -6.58 -12.09 13.33
CA GLU A 111 -7.20 -13.43 13.36
C GLU A 111 -7.94 -13.76 12.06
N ASN A 112 -8.59 -12.75 11.46
CA ASN A 112 -9.33 -12.87 10.21
C ASN A 112 -8.44 -13.05 8.97
N LEU A 113 -7.12 -12.85 9.08
CA LEU A 113 -6.20 -12.99 7.95
C LEU A 113 -6.19 -14.42 7.41
N LEU A 114 -6.17 -15.41 8.30
CA LEU A 114 -6.11 -16.82 7.92
C LEU A 114 -7.39 -17.26 7.22
N THR A 115 -8.56 -16.83 7.71
CA THR A 115 -9.85 -17.17 7.10
C THR A 115 -10.00 -16.49 5.74
N GLN A 116 -9.59 -15.23 5.60
CA GLN A 116 -9.68 -14.48 4.34
C GLN A 116 -8.76 -15.03 3.25
N LEU A 117 -7.50 -15.39 3.56
CA LEU A 117 -6.57 -15.92 2.55
C LEU A 117 -6.80 -17.41 2.23
N SER A 118 -7.41 -18.16 3.15
CA SER A 118 -7.83 -19.55 2.90
C SER A 118 -9.07 -19.64 2.00
N ALA A 119 -9.90 -18.61 2.01
CA ALA A 119 -11.01 -18.43 1.09
C ALA A 119 -10.46 -17.91 -0.24
N GLY A 120 -9.74 -18.77 -0.97
CA GLY A 120 -9.47 -18.51 -2.38
C GLY A 120 -10.79 -18.22 -3.12
N PRO A 121 -10.76 -17.39 -4.17
CA PRO A 121 -11.98 -17.08 -4.92
C PRO A 121 -12.64 -18.39 -5.37
N SER A 122 -13.90 -18.57 -4.98
CA SER A 122 -14.74 -19.68 -5.41
C SER A 122 -15.08 -19.58 -6.88
#